data_AF-A0A1Q6SCV1-F1
#
_entry.id   AF-A0A1Q6SCV1-F1
#
_cell.length_a   1.000
_cell.length_b   1.000
_cell.length_c   1.000
_cell.angle_alpha   90.00
_cell.angle_beta   90.00
_cell.angle_gamma   90.00
#
_symmetry.space_group_name_H-M   'P 1'
#
loop_
_entity.id
_entity.type
_entity.pdbx_description
1 polymer ?
#
loop_
_entity_poly.entity_id
_entity_poly.type
_entity_poly.pdbx_seq_one_letter_code
_entity_poly.pdbx_strand_id
1 'polypeptide(L)'
;MVSLFFCAILLLASCMLKRQQGDPDLSDDSEKTEVLTDSLGHMFRSISENALPALETETGTDSPGTIVDTKYLKRAPRDLVGKTVEITLDGFSDGAVYYRYMQTDKTLVVIWEELNLSPVMLVMKTGYSGMGEFLSQKTVWKGTVTDIAICDGTEVIVIGGGFSLRVGDEEHKTADSSSRICYGWLESEKMTVIDGETPISQFENTCKRFGAAQNAGR
;
A
#
# COMPACT_ATOMS: atom_id res chain seq x y z
N MET A 1 -5.29 12.57 -62.38
CA MET A 1 -4.46 11.78 -61.46
C MET A 1 -3.26 12.62 -61.07
N VAL A 2 -3.12 12.88 -59.75
CA VAL A 2 -1.88 12.95 -58.95
C VAL A 2 -0.75 13.89 -59.46
N SER A 3 -0.17 14.82 -58.71
CA SER A 3 -0.37 15.32 -57.35
C SER A 3 0.60 16.50 -57.15
N LEU A 4 0.03 17.63 -56.72
CA LEU A 4 0.45 18.54 -55.64
C LEU A 4 1.95 18.79 -55.40
N PHE A 5 2.44 20.02 -55.64
CA PHE A 5 2.41 21.20 -54.74
C PHE A 5 3.57 21.20 -53.72
N PHE A 6 4.27 22.28 -53.36
CA PHE A 6 4.28 23.70 -53.75
C PHE A 6 5.47 24.35 -52.98
N CYS A 7 6.06 25.40 -53.54
CA CYS A 7 6.41 26.72 -52.95
C CYS A 7 6.44 26.88 -51.41
N ALA A 8 7.27 27.69 -50.75
CA ALA A 8 7.97 28.94 -51.08
C ALA A 8 9.01 29.18 -49.93
N ILE A 9 10.26 29.60 -50.18
CA ILE A 9 10.72 31.00 -50.37
C ILE A 9 10.28 31.92 -49.20
N LEU A 10 11.11 32.26 -48.21
CA LEU A 10 12.26 33.21 -48.16
C LEU A 10 11.86 34.56 -47.51
N LEU A 11 12.78 35.06 -46.67
CA LEU A 11 13.07 36.47 -46.31
C LEU A 11 12.58 37.05 -44.96
N LEU A 12 13.60 37.24 -44.11
CA LEU A 12 14.08 38.51 -43.53
C LEU A 12 13.32 39.22 -42.38
N ALA A 13 14.08 39.30 -41.28
CA ALA A 13 14.56 40.51 -40.61
C ALA A 13 13.81 41.04 -39.37
N SER A 14 14.67 41.40 -38.40
CA SER A 14 14.54 42.40 -37.33
C SER A 14 13.91 41.94 -36.02
N CYS A 15 14.72 41.93 -34.95
CA CYS A 15 14.75 43.08 -34.05
C CYS A 15 15.86 43.00 -32.98
N MET A 16 16.31 44.19 -32.63
CA MET A 16 17.40 44.55 -31.73
C MET A 16 17.10 44.28 -30.24
N LEU A 17 18.13 43.77 -29.54
CA LEU A 17 18.80 44.37 -28.37
C LEU A 17 17.93 45.03 -27.25
N LYS A 18 17.86 44.36 -26.09
CA LYS A 18 17.83 44.98 -24.73
C LYS A 18 18.11 43.87 -23.69
N ARG A 19 19.32 43.82 -23.12
CA ARG A 19 19.81 44.47 -21.88
C ARG A 19 19.61 43.60 -20.61
N GLN A 20 20.75 43.39 -19.93
CA GLN A 20 20.98 43.01 -18.52
C GLN A 20 20.62 41.56 -18.16
N GLN A 21 21.61 40.65 -17.99
CA GLN A 21 22.57 40.53 -16.88
C GLN A 21 21.91 40.17 -15.54
N GLY A 22 22.12 38.90 -15.14
CA GLY A 22 21.89 38.36 -13.80
C GLY A 22 20.58 37.60 -13.66
N ASP A 23 20.63 36.27 -13.62
CA ASP A 23 20.61 35.55 -12.33
C ASP A 23 20.95 34.06 -12.55
N PRO A 24 21.47 33.38 -11.51
CA PRO A 24 22.00 32.03 -11.64
C PRO A 24 20.89 31.07 -12.03
N ASP A 25 21.25 30.04 -12.80
CA ASP A 25 20.48 28.80 -12.91
C ASP A 25 20.05 28.40 -11.48
N LEU A 26 18.80 28.67 -11.15
CA LEU A 26 18.11 27.97 -10.08
C LEU A 26 17.92 26.57 -10.64
N SER A 27 18.95 25.75 -10.43
CA SER A 27 18.81 24.30 -10.42
C SER A 27 17.64 24.01 -9.50
N ASP A 28 16.51 23.71 -10.12
CA ASP A 28 15.39 23.05 -9.49
C ASP A 28 15.91 21.67 -9.06
N ASP A 29 16.62 21.64 -7.92
CA ASP A 29 16.89 20.44 -7.14
C ASP A 29 15.57 19.99 -6.51
N SER A 30 14.55 19.81 -7.35
CA SER A 30 13.44 18.92 -7.09
C SER A 30 14.09 17.56 -6.88
N GLU A 31 14.35 17.26 -5.62
CA GLU A 31 14.76 15.95 -5.13
C GLU A 31 13.74 14.96 -5.69
N LYS A 32 14.08 14.37 -6.84
CA LYS A 32 13.21 13.45 -7.54
C LYS A 32 13.07 12.26 -6.63
N THR A 33 11.98 12.22 -5.88
CA THR A 33 11.69 11.14 -4.93
C THR A 33 11.77 9.84 -5.70
N GLU A 34 12.78 9.03 -5.41
CA GLU A 34 12.95 7.73 -6.02
C GLU A 34 11.74 6.87 -5.66
N VAL A 35 11.08 6.32 -6.68
CA VAL A 35 9.93 5.43 -6.51
C VAL A 35 10.42 4.01 -6.72
N LEU A 36 10.30 3.18 -5.68
CA LEU A 36 10.57 1.75 -5.77
C LEU A 36 9.34 1.04 -6.32
N THR A 37 9.48 0.42 -7.49
CA THR A 37 8.39 -0.31 -8.15
C THR A 37 8.63 -1.81 -8.04
N ASP A 38 7.62 -2.56 -7.58
CA ASP A 38 7.70 -4.02 -7.47
C ASP A 38 6.31 -4.66 -7.53
N SER A 39 6.24 -5.97 -7.78
CA SER A 39 5.01 -6.76 -7.59
C SER A 39 4.72 -6.94 -6.11
N LEU A 40 3.44 -7.03 -5.76
CA LEU A 40 2.99 -7.28 -4.40
C LEU A 40 3.64 -8.55 -3.84
N GLY A 41 3.53 -9.66 -4.59
CA GLY A 41 4.10 -10.93 -4.15
C GLY A 41 5.60 -10.88 -3.92
N HIS A 42 6.38 -10.29 -4.84
CA HIS A 42 7.84 -10.23 -4.69
C HIS A 42 8.27 -9.34 -3.51
N MET A 43 7.64 -8.17 -3.34
CA MET A 43 7.96 -7.27 -2.24
C MET A 43 7.73 -7.93 -0.88
N PHE A 44 6.57 -8.55 -0.68
CA PHE A 44 6.22 -9.16 0.59
C PHE A 44 7.04 -10.42 0.90
N ARG A 45 7.34 -11.26 -0.10
CA ARG A 45 8.27 -12.39 0.06
C ARG A 45 9.65 -11.91 0.48
N SER A 46 10.19 -10.89 -0.20
CA SER A 46 11.50 -10.31 0.15
C SER A 46 11.55 -9.80 1.59
N ILE A 47 10.50 -9.12 2.07
CA ILE A 47 10.40 -8.68 3.48
C ILE A 47 10.41 -9.88 4.44
N SER A 48 9.65 -10.94 4.12
CA SER A 48 9.53 -12.13 4.97
C SER A 48 10.83 -12.93 5.04
N GLU A 49 11.50 -13.13 3.89
CA GLU A 49 12.76 -13.87 3.78
C GLU A 49 13.92 -13.16 4.49
N ASN A 50 13.95 -11.83 4.42
CA ASN A 50 14.98 -11.00 5.06
C ASN A 50 14.62 -10.59 6.49
N ALA A 51 13.56 -11.17 7.07
CA ALA A 51 13.13 -10.86 8.42
C ALA A 51 14.25 -11.10 9.46
N LEU A 52 14.44 -10.12 10.33
CA LEU A 52 15.41 -10.16 11.41
C LEU A 52 14.91 -11.05 12.55
N PRO A 53 15.82 -11.61 13.36
CA PRO A 53 15.43 -12.36 14.56
C PRO A 53 14.57 -11.54 15.52
N ALA A 54 13.74 -12.27 16.27
CA ALA A 54 12.95 -11.74 17.38
C ALA A 54 13.83 -11.08 18.45
N LEU A 55 13.24 -10.19 19.25
CA LEU A 55 13.96 -9.53 20.35
C LEU A 55 14.20 -10.49 21.51
N GLU A 56 13.22 -11.34 21.76
CA GLU A 56 13.27 -12.34 22.80
C GLU A 56 13.03 -13.73 22.22
N THR A 57 13.64 -14.73 22.84
CA THR A 57 13.32 -16.13 22.56
C THR A 57 12.11 -16.52 23.37
N GLU A 58 11.13 -17.16 22.74
CA GLU A 58 9.98 -17.70 23.43
C GLU A 58 10.45 -18.77 24.44
N THR A 59 10.14 -18.58 25.73
CA THR A 59 10.59 -19.50 26.81
C THR A 59 9.51 -20.50 27.21
N GLY A 60 8.46 -20.66 26.41
CA GLY A 60 7.34 -21.56 26.67
C GLY A 60 6.81 -22.15 25.37
N THR A 61 5.83 -23.04 25.51
CA THR A 61 5.00 -23.48 24.37
C THR A 61 3.67 -22.74 24.49
N ASP A 62 3.47 -21.71 23.65
CA ASP A 62 2.14 -21.16 23.47
C ASP A 62 1.18 -22.27 23.01
N SER A 63 -0.07 -22.21 23.50
CA SER A 63 -1.08 -23.18 23.05
C SER A 63 -1.38 -22.92 21.58
N PRO A 64 -1.58 -23.96 20.74
CA PRO A 64 -1.92 -23.78 19.33
C PRO A 64 -3.09 -22.80 19.16
N GLY A 65 -2.92 -21.82 18.26
CA GLY A 65 -3.92 -20.77 18.01
C GLY A 65 -3.92 -19.60 19.00
N THR A 66 -2.94 -19.53 19.91
CA THR A 66 -2.69 -18.32 20.71
C THR A 66 -1.90 -17.33 19.88
N ILE A 67 -2.29 -16.07 19.92
CA ILE A 67 -1.55 -14.98 19.29
C ILE A 67 -0.25 -14.76 20.09
N VAL A 68 0.89 -15.02 19.46
CA VAL A 68 2.24 -14.85 20.01
C VAL A 68 2.50 -13.37 20.28
N ASP A 69 3.17 -12.96 21.37
CA ASP A 69 3.53 -11.55 21.63
C ASP A 69 4.53 -11.00 20.58
N THR A 70 4.40 -9.72 20.21
CA THR A 70 5.26 -9.03 19.24
C THR A 70 6.76 -9.14 19.52
N LYS A 71 7.18 -9.20 20.79
CA LYS A 71 8.61 -9.31 21.15
C LYS A 71 9.24 -10.67 20.77
N TYR A 72 8.40 -11.70 20.61
CA TYR A 72 8.80 -13.03 20.17
C TYR A 72 8.61 -13.24 18.66
N LEU A 73 8.02 -12.27 17.95
CA LEU A 73 7.94 -12.31 16.49
C LEU A 73 9.26 -11.86 15.86
N LYS A 74 9.56 -12.40 14.67
CA LYS A 74 10.59 -11.83 13.80
C LYS A 74 10.29 -10.35 13.53
N ARG A 75 11.31 -9.59 13.17
CA ARG A 75 11.17 -8.16 12.87
C ARG A 75 11.35 -7.92 11.38
N ALA A 76 10.52 -7.06 10.80
CA ALA A 76 10.66 -6.70 9.40
C ALA A 76 11.91 -5.83 9.21
N PRO A 77 12.62 -5.98 8.07
CA PRO A 77 13.58 -4.97 7.61
C PRO A 77 12.92 -3.59 7.53
N ARG A 78 13.68 -2.54 7.86
CA ARG A 78 13.18 -1.15 7.93
C ARG A 78 13.64 -0.28 6.76
N ASP A 79 14.32 -0.87 5.79
CA ASP A 79 14.93 -0.18 4.64
C ASP A 79 13.90 0.42 3.67
N LEU A 80 12.65 -0.04 3.71
CA LEU A 80 11.54 0.54 2.96
C LEU A 80 10.85 1.70 3.70
N VAL A 81 11.00 1.84 5.01
CA VAL A 81 10.35 2.91 5.78
C VAL A 81 10.87 4.28 5.33
N GLY A 82 9.96 5.19 5.01
CA GLY A 82 10.25 6.51 4.47
C GLY A 82 10.38 6.55 2.94
N LYS A 83 10.42 5.40 2.26
CA LYS A 83 10.47 5.34 0.79
C LYS A 83 9.06 5.36 0.19
N THR A 84 8.96 5.96 -0.99
CA THR A 84 7.75 5.85 -1.81
C THR A 84 7.82 4.59 -2.65
N VAL A 85 6.79 3.76 -2.53
CA VAL A 85 6.67 2.50 -3.27
C VAL A 85 5.48 2.57 -4.22
N GLU A 86 5.60 1.86 -5.33
CA GLU A 86 4.53 1.59 -6.29
C GLU A 86 4.42 0.07 -6.45
N ILE A 87 3.36 -0.50 -5.90
CA ILE A 87 3.16 -1.94 -5.77
C ILE A 87 2.15 -2.38 -6.83
N THR A 88 2.60 -3.15 -7.81
CA THR A 88 1.69 -3.81 -8.77
C THR A 88 0.93 -4.92 -8.04
N LEU A 89 -0.38 -4.97 -8.22
CA LEU A 89 -1.27 -5.95 -7.57
C LEU A 89 -1.27 -7.27 -8.35
N ASP A 90 -0.09 -7.87 -8.46
CA ASP A 90 0.17 -9.16 -9.11
C ASP A 90 1.14 -10.03 -8.27
N GLY A 91 1.36 -11.26 -8.72
CA GLY A 91 2.35 -12.16 -8.11
C GLY A 91 1.96 -12.83 -6.78
N PHE A 92 0.70 -12.73 -6.34
CA PHE A 92 0.18 -13.30 -5.08
C PHE A 92 -0.65 -14.59 -5.25
N SER A 93 -0.27 -15.47 -6.19
CA SER A 93 -1.04 -16.68 -6.56
C SER A 93 -1.34 -17.67 -5.43
N ASP A 94 -0.50 -17.73 -4.40
CA ASP A 94 -0.54 -18.76 -3.36
C ASP A 94 -0.90 -18.19 -1.98
N GLY A 95 -1.65 -17.08 -1.96
CA GLY A 95 -1.89 -16.31 -0.77
C GLY A 95 -3.13 -15.40 -0.82
N ALA A 96 -3.35 -14.72 0.29
CA ALA A 96 -4.40 -13.72 0.45
C ALA A 96 -3.79 -12.39 0.86
N VAL A 97 -4.36 -11.31 0.34
CA VAL A 97 -4.01 -9.95 0.78
C VAL A 97 -5.23 -9.34 1.41
N TYR A 98 -5.14 -8.93 2.66
CA TYR A 98 -6.18 -8.16 3.33
C TYR A 98 -5.73 -6.71 3.41
N TYR A 99 -6.62 -5.77 3.17
CA TYR A 99 -6.28 -4.36 3.25
C TYR A 99 -7.38 -3.54 3.92
N ARG A 100 -6.96 -2.40 4.46
CA ARG A 100 -7.82 -1.35 4.98
C ARG A 100 -7.32 -0.01 4.46
N TYR A 101 -8.19 0.75 3.81
CA TYR A 101 -7.90 2.12 3.44
C TYR A 101 -8.77 3.08 4.23
N MET A 102 -8.14 4.10 4.82
CA MET A 102 -8.79 5.15 5.57
C MET A 102 -8.60 6.47 4.81
N GLN A 103 -9.69 7.06 4.30
CA GLN A 103 -9.61 8.29 3.51
C GLN A 103 -9.18 9.49 4.37
N THR A 104 -9.62 9.54 5.63
CA THR A 104 -9.42 10.69 6.51
C THR A 104 -7.95 11.01 6.74
N ASP A 105 -7.13 9.98 6.84
CA ASP A 105 -5.68 10.09 7.00
C ASP A 105 -4.93 9.51 5.79
N LYS A 106 -5.61 9.13 4.70
CA LYS A 106 -4.99 8.52 3.51
C LYS A 106 -4.07 7.35 3.85
N THR A 107 -4.42 6.56 4.86
CA THR A 107 -3.59 5.42 5.30
C THR A 107 -4.10 4.14 4.66
N LEU A 108 -3.21 3.42 4.00
CA LEU A 108 -3.42 2.07 3.48
C LEU A 108 -2.63 1.08 4.34
N VAL A 109 -3.32 0.18 5.02
CA VAL A 109 -2.70 -0.98 5.69
C VAL A 109 -2.94 -2.20 4.81
N VAL A 110 -1.88 -2.95 4.53
CA VAL A 110 -1.90 -4.17 3.73
C VAL A 110 -1.28 -5.28 4.57
N ILE A 111 -2.00 -6.39 4.74
CA ILE A 111 -1.54 -7.59 5.41
C ILE A 111 -1.55 -8.70 4.38
N TRP A 112 -0.38 -9.27 4.10
CA TRP A 112 -0.21 -10.35 3.14
C TRP A 112 0.06 -11.67 3.85
N GLU A 113 -0.57 -12.72 3.34
CA GLU A 113 -0.39 -14.11 3.73
C GLU A 113 0.12 -14.91 2.54
N GLU A 114 1.11 -15.77 2.76
CA GLU A 114 1.46 -16.83 1.84
C GLU A 114 1.91 -18.07 2.61
N LEU A 115 1.60 -19.23 2.07
CA LEU A 115 1.93 -20.50 2.70
C LEU A 115 3.45 -20.61 2.95
N ASN A 116 3.82 -21.03 4.17
CA ASN A 116 5.21 -21.23 4.62
C ASN A 116 6.05 -19.95 4.80
N LEU A 117 5.46 -18.77 4.63
CA LEU A 117 6.14 -17.50 4.90
C LEU A 117 5.49 -16.80 6.08
N SER A 118 6.29 -16.04 6.83
CA SER A 118 5.74 -15.22 7.91
C SER A 118 4.92 -14.08 7.29
N PRO A 119 3.65 -13.90 7.69
CA PRO A 119 2.83 -12.83 7.15
C PRO A 119 3.43 -11.47 7.45
N VAL A 120 3.12 -10.50 6.61
CA VAL A 120 3.71 -9.16 6.68
C VAL A 120 2.61 -8.12 6.66
N MET A 121 2.71 -7.15 7.56
CA MET A 121 1.92 -5.92 7.51
C MET A 121 2.78 -4.77 6.98
N LEU A 122 2.26 -4.10 5.96
CA LEU A 122 2.80 -2.87 5.38
C LEU A 122 1.82 -1.72 5.61
N VAL A 123 2.31 -0.60 6.13
CA VAL A 123 1.51 0.61 6.32
C VAL A 123 2.05 1.70 5.41
N MET A 124 1.18 2.29 4.61
CA MET A 124 1.52 3.35 3.66
C MET A 124 0.65 4.58 3.85
N LYS A 125 1.27 5.75 3.71
CA LYS A 125 0.57 7.01 3.47
C LYS A 125 0.43 7.23 1.97
N THR A 126 -0.81 7.34 1.49
CA THR A 126 -1.08 7.48 0.05
C THR A 126 -1.28 8.95 -0.35
N GLY A 127 -1.10 9.22 -1.63
CA GLY A 127 -1.35 10.54 -2.23
C GLY A 127 -2.80 10.76 -2.69
N TYR A 128 -3.64 9.72 -2.66
CA TYR A 128 -4.96 9.75 -3.29
C TYR A 128 -5.83 10.90 -2.76
N SER A 129 -6.57 11.56 -3.65
CA SER A 129 -7.45 12.69 -3.33
C SER A 129 -8.66 12.29 -2.49
N GLY A 130 -9.10 11.03 -2.55
CA GLY A 130 -10.21 10.50 -1.76
C GLY A 130 -10.44 9.00 -1.97
N MET A 131 -11.52 8.48 -1.38
CA MET A 131 -11.92 7.08 -1.53
C MET A 131 -12.17 6.71 -2.99
N GLY A 132 -12.83 7.55 -3.78
CA GLY A 132 -13.09 7.28 -5.20
C GLY A 132 -11.82 7.02 -6.03
N GLU A 133 -10.76 7.79 -5.80
CA GLU A 133 -9.48 7.57 -6.48
C GLU A 133 -8.81 6.27 -6.03
N PHE A 134 -8.82 5.97 -4.73
CA PHE A 134 -8.33 4.69 -4.22
C PHE A 134 -9.08 3.52 -4.84
N LEU A 135 -10.42 3.58 -4.90
CA LEU A 135 -11.26 2.52 -5.48
C LEU A 135 -11.01 2.30 -6.97
N SER A 136 -10.55 3.32 -7.70
CA SER A 136 -10.14 3.20 -9.10
C SER A 136 -8.77 2.52 -9.31
N GLN A 137 -7.96 2.39 -8.25
CA GLN A 137 -6.67 1.72 -8.32
C GLN A 137 -6.84 0.20 -8.31
N LYS A 138 -7.02 -0.39 -9.50
CA LYS A 138 -7.24 -1.84 -9.65
C LYS A 138 -5.97 -2.66 -9.86
N THR A 139 -4.88 -2.02 -10.25
CA THR A 139 -3.65 -2.72 -10.67
C THR A 139 -2.42 -2.29 -9.91
N VAL A 140 -2.43 -1.12 -9.26
CA VAL A 140 -1.25 -0.54 -8.62
C VAL A 140 -1.66 0.21 -7.36
N TRP A 141 -0.93 0.01 -6.27
CA TRP A 141 -1.01 0.88 -5.10
C TRP A 141 0.27 1.68 -4.92
N LYS A 142 0.12 2.99 -4.69
CA LYS A 142 1.25 3.90 -4.47
C LYS A 142 1.14 4.60 -3.13
N GLY A 143 2.25 4.66 -2.40
CA GLY A 143 2.33 5.40 -1.15
C GLY A 143 3.72 5.41 -0.55
N THR A 144 3.93 6.27 0.44
CA THR A 144 5.13 6.27 1.27
C THR A 144 4.97 5.29 2.40
N VAL A 145 5.87 4.33 2.53
CA VAL A 145 5.83 3.35 3.62
C VAL A 145 6.15 4.04 4.94
N THR A 146 5.22 3.97 5.88
CA THR A 146 5.37 4.56 7.22
C THR A 146 5.72 3.52 8.28
N ASP A 147 5.32 2.26 8.07
CA ASP A 147 5.62 1.20 9.01
C ASP A 147 5.56 -0.18 8.34
N ILE A 148 6.27 -1.16 8.93
CA ILE A 148 6.35 -2.55 8.45
C ILE A 148 6.51 -3.46 9.65
N ALA A 149 5.78 -4.57 9.67
CA ALA A 149 5.88 -5.59 10.71
C ALA A 149 5.77 -7.00 10.12
N ILE A 150 6.37 -7.98 10.81
CA ILE A 150 6.06 -9.40 10.61
C ILE A 150 4.95 -9.74 11.61
N CYS A 151 3.89 -10.39 11.12
CA CYS A 151 2.73 -10.78 11.91
C CYS A 151 2.79 -12.25 12.29
N ASP A 152 1.94 -12.63 13.24
CA ASP A 152 1.69 -14.04 13.56
C ASP A 152 0.75 -14.65 12.50
N GLY A 153 1.03 -15.87 12.05
CA GLY A 153 0.14 -16.63 11.16
C GLY A 153 -1.27 -16.77 11.72
N THR A 154 -1.40 -16.91 13.05
CA THR A 154 -2.70 -16.97 13.73
C THR A 154 -3.53 -15.71 13.48
N GLU A 155 -2.91 -14.53 13.50
CA GLU A 155 -3.63 -13.26 13.27
C GLU A 155 -4.30 -13.23 11.91
N VAL A 156 -3.58 -13.69 10.89
CA VAL A 156 -4.06 -13.61 9.51
C VAL A 156 -5.18 -14.62 9.26
N ILE A 157 -5.13 -15.79 9.89
CA ILE A 157 -6.25 -16.74 9.93
C ILE A 157 -7.49 -16.09 10.56
N VAL A 158 -7.36 -15.40 11.70
CA VAL A 158 -8.52 -14.76 12.35
C VAL A 158 -9.04 -13.58 11.52
N ILE A 159 -8.16 -12.82 10.85
CA ILE A 159 -8.55 -11.77 9.90
C ILE A 159 -9.38 -12.36 8.77
N GLY A 160 -8.89 -13.42 8.12
CA GLY A 160 -9.60 -14.12 7.05
C GLY A 160 -10.99 -14.58 7.50
N GLY A 161 -11.09 -15.18 8.69
CA GLY A 161 -12.39 -15.54 9.28
C GLY A 161 -13.33 -14.34 9.49
N GLY A 162 -12.80 -13.19 9.90
CA GLY A 162 -13.57 -11.95 10.03
C GLY A 162 -14.13 -11.45 8.68
N PHE A 163 -13.34 -11.53 7.61
CA PHE A 163 -13.81 -11.24 6.26
C PHE A 163 -14.86 -12.24 5.78
N SER A 164 -14.64 -13.55 5.95
CA SER A 164 -15.60 -14.58 5.56
C SER A 164 -16.95 -14.40 6.25
N LEU A 165 -16.96 -14.08 7.54
CA LEU A 165 -18.19 -13.78 8.28
C LEU A 165 -18.93 -12.57 7.71
N ARG A 166 -18.20 -11.51 7.31
CA ARG A 166 -18.80 -10.29 6.78
C ARG A 166 -19.36 -10.46 5.37
N VAL A 167 -18.70 -11.27 4.54
CA VAL A 167 -19.11 -11.51 3.15
C VAL A 167 -20.25 -12.51 3.07
N GLY A 168 -20.26 -13.51 3.96
CA GLY A 168 -21.37 -14.44 4.12
C GLY A 168 -22.64 -13.78 4.66
N ASP A 169 -22.54 -12.56 5.17
CA ASP A 169 -23.66 -11.69 5.50
C ASP A 169 -24.16 -11.03 4.20
N GLU A 170 -25.37 -11.41 3.75
CA GLU A 170 -25.95 -10.97 2.46
C GLU A 170 -26.18 -9.44 2.37
N GLU A 171 -26.01 -8.72 3.49
CA GLU A 171 -26.26 -7.27 3.61
C GLU A 171 -24.99 -6.40 3.64
N HIS A 172 -23.80 -6.93 3.31
CA HIS A 172 -22.60 -6.08 3.32
C HIS A 172 -22.63 -5.03 2.20
N LYS A 173 -22.49 -3.76 2.60
CA LYS A 173 -22.40 -2.64 1.67
C LYS A 173 -21.01 -2.61 1.03
N THR A 174 -20.97 -2.42 -0.28
CA THR A 174 -19.72 -2.14 -1.02
C THR A 174 -19.33 -0.68 -0.80
N ALA A 175 -18.03 -0.41 -0.59
CA ALA A 175 -17.55 0.95 -0.42
C ALA A 175 -17.71 1.78 -1.71
N ASP A 176 -18.01 3.08 -1.56
CA ASP A 176 -18.14 4.05 -2.65
C ASP A 176 -17.31 5.31 -2.38
N SER A 177 -17.41 6.33 -3.24
CA SER A 177 -16.63 7.56 -3.11
C SER A 177 -16.90 8.37 -1.82
N SER A 178 -18.00 8.09 -1.12
CA SER A 178 -18.38 8.73 0.15
C SER A 178 -17.89 7.97 1.39
N SER A 179 -17.44 6.72 1.23
CA SER A 179 -16.97 5.89 2.35
C SER A 179 -15.71 6.47 2.98
N ARG A 180 -15.68 6.54 4.31
CA ARG A 180 -14.50 7.03 5.06
C ARG A 180 -13.41 5.98 5.21
N ILE A 181 -13.83 4.73 5.31
CA ILE A 181 -12.97 3.56 5.48
C ILE A 181 -13.50 2.49 4.54
N CYS A 182 -12.61 1.71 3.94
CA CYS A 182 -12.98 0.44 3.35
C CYS A 182 -12.03 -0.66 3.79
N TYR A 183 -12.55 -1.87 3.86
CA TYR A 183 -11.78 -3.08 4.02
C TYR A 183 -11.89 -3.88 2.74
N GLY A 184 -10.89 -4.70 2.43
CA GLY A 184 -11.04 -5.64 1.35
C GLY A 184 -10.02 -6.75 1.41
N TRP A 185 -10.21 -7.70 0.51
CA TRP A 185 -9.22 -8.73 0.27
C TRP A 185 -9.00 -8.92 -1.23
N LEU A 186 -7.79 -9.37 -1.57
CA LEU A 186 -7.40 -9.83 -2.89
C LEU A 186 -7.17 -11.34 -2.82
N GLU A 187 -7.82 -12.07 -3.73
CA GLU A 187 -7.64 -13.51 -3.91
C GLU A 187 -7.76 -13.81 -5.40
N SER A 188 -6.76 -14.48 -5.99
CA SER A 188 -6.77 -14.88 -7.42
C SER A 188 -7.20 -13.74 -8.37
N GLU A 189 -6.58 -12.56 -8.23
CA GLU A 189 -6.88 -11.31 -8.98
C GLU A 189 -8.24 -10.64 -8.72
N LYS A 190 -9.10 -11.23 -7.89
CA LYS A 190 -10.37 -10.63 -7.52
C LYS A 190 -10.18 -9.70 -6.32
N MET A 191 -10.56 -8.44 -6.49
CA MET A 191 -10.62 -7.46 -5.41
C MET A 191 -12.05 -7.34 -4.88
N THR A 192 -12.24 -7.66 -3.61
CA THR A 192 -13.48 -7.29 -2.90
C THR A 192 -13.25 -6.03 -2.09
N VAL A 193 -14.28 -5.19 -2.00
CA VAL A 193 -14.25 -3.95 -1.21
C VAL A 193 -15.54 -3.82 -0.42
N ILE A 194 -15.40 -3.75 0.90
CA ILE A 194 -16.49 -3.64 1.87
C ILE A 194 -16.42 -2.25 2.51
N ASP A 195 -17.56 -1.60 2.62
CA ASP A 195 -17.68 -0.35 3.36
C ASP A 195 -17.32 -0.55 4.84
N GLY A 196 -16.51 0.35 5.38
CA GLY A 196 -16.00 0.28 6.75
C GLY A 196 -16.92 0.85 7.83
N GLU A 197 -18.21 1.11 7.55
CA GLU A 197 -19.24 1.48 8.53
C GLU A 197 -19.22 0.58 9.77
N THR A 198 -19.07 -0.74 9.56
CA THR A 198 -18.84 -1.73 10.61
C THR A 198 -17.38 -2.22 10.55
N PRO A 199 -16.57 -2.03 11.61
CA PRO A 199 -15.18 -2.47 11.61
C PRO A 199 -15.01 -3.99 11.56
N ILE A 200 -14.01 -4.46 10.81
CA ILE A 200 -13.52 -5.84 10.92
C ILE A 200 -12.59 -5.89 12.14
N SER A 201 -13.15 -6.25 13.29
CA SER A 201 -12.48 -6.14 14.60
C SER A 201 -11.14 -6.86 14.67
N GLN A 202 -11.00 -8.00 13.99
CA GLN A 202 -9.75 -8.78 13.93
C GLN A 202 -8.65 -8.00 13.21
N PHE A 203 -8.98 -7.32 12.10
CA PHE A 203 -8.07 -6.45 11.37
C PHE A 203 -7.66 -5.24 12.24
N GLU A 204 -8.64 -4.62 12.90
CA GLU A 204 -8.40 -3.48 13.80
C GLU A 204 -7.51 -3.83 15.00
N ASN A 205 -7.72 -5.00 15.59
CA ASN A 205 -6.92 -5.48 16.72
C ASN A 205 -5.46 -5.71 16.30
N THR A 206 -5.25 -6.32 15.12
CA THR A 206 -3.92 -6.49 14.53
C THR A 206 -3.26 -5.13 14.29
N CYS A 207 -3.97 -4.18 13.68
CA CYS A 207 -3.45 -2.82 13.48
C CYS A 207 -3.08 -2.13 14.80
N LYS A 208 -3.91 -2.24 15.85
CA LYS A 208 -3.64 -1.64 17.16
C LYS A 208 -2.39 -2.23 17.80
N ARG A 209 -2.23 -3.54 17.71
CA ARG A 209 -1.10 -4.28 18.28
C ARG A 209 0.24 -3.80 17.74
N PHE A 210 0.29 -3.47 16.46
CA PHE A 210 1.48 -2.93 15.80
C PHE A 210 1.50 -1.39 15.72
N GLY A 211 0.60 -0.69 16.40
CA GLY A 211 0.54 0.77 16.36
C GLY A 211 0.01 1.40 15.05
N ALA A 212 -0.38 0.59 14.07
CA ALA A 212 -0.92 1.02 12.77
C ALA A 212 -2.36 1.56 12.82
N ALA A 213 -3.01 1.57 13.99
CA ALA A 213 -4.39 2.06 14.17
C ALA A 213 -4.49 3.48 14.78
N GLN A 214 -3.39 4.18 15.03
CA GLN A 214 -3.42 5.37 15.90
C GLN A 214 -4.01 6.66 15.30
N ASN A 215 -4.46 6.67 14.04
CA ASN A 215 -4.90 7.91 13.37
C ASN A 215 -6.43 8.04 13.16
N ALA A 216 -7.26 7.17 13.73
CA ALA A 216 -8.71 7.24 13.57
C ALA A 216 -9.41 8.25 14.51
N GLY A 217 -8.69 9.02 15.33
CA GLY A 217 -9.31 9.98 16.25
C GLY A 217 -8.34 10.99 16.85
N ARG A 218 -8.16 12.12 16.17
CA ARG A 218 -7.94 13.44 16.76
C ARG A 218 -8.46 14.51 15.81
#